data_AF-A0AAU8A6S2-F1
#
_entry.id   AF-A0AAU8A6S2-F1
#
_cell.length_a   1.000
_cell.length_b   1.000
_cell.length_c   1.000
_cell.angle_alpha   90.00
_cell.angle_beta   90.00
_cell.angle_gamma   90.00
#
_symmetry.space_group_name_H-M   'P 1'
#
loop_
_entity.id
_entity.type
_entity.pdbx_description
1 polymer ?
#
loop_
_entity_poly.entity_id
_entity_poly.type
_entity_poly.pdbx_seq_one_letter_code
_entity_poly.pdbx_strand_id
1 'polypeptide(L)'
;MADLNQILKEVTTELTETYKPDYTKIEEQRAAEQKALDAERDRQQGILDRNLFNANQQAYITRMQAQRDMPQQLAAQGIRGGATETTLNNIYNNYLNARNAAKASYDESTGALSSNYNTNNASLGSKYAQMIADLDSEKRNQALTLAQIRYQQAVEEEERQRQAAAAAAGSYGGGGGSGSTGGSRTEYQRRRDNNAVDTNAGLDPYAWQNRSYGSGGIYRGGSYMIRGNNGKSWRVR
;
A
#
# COMPACT_ATOMS: atom_id res chain seq x y z
N MET A 1 18.03 -3.51 26.56
CA MET A 1 17.95 -4.10 25.21
C MET A 1 16.56 -3.83 24.67
N ALA A 2 16.46 -2.93 23.69
CA ALA A 2 15.23 -2.73 22.93
C ALA A 2 14.89 -4.01 22.13
N ASP A 3 13.62 -4.43 22.15
CA ASP A 3 13.13 -5.54 21.33
C ASP A 3 12.37 -4.98 20.11
N LEU A 4 12.85 -5.32 18.92
CA LEU A 4 12.23 -4.91 17.66
C LEU A 4 10.77 -5.35 17.56
N ASN A 5 10.43 -6.53 18.09
CA ASN A 5 9.05 -7.03 18.05
C ASN A 5 8.10 -6.19 18.92
N GLN A 6 8.59 -5.74 20.08
CA GLN A 6 7.82 -4.87 20.96
C GLN A 6 7.61 -3.49 20.34
N ILE A 7 8.65 -2.90 19.76
CA ILE A 7 8.56 -1.62 19.03
C ILE A 7 7.60 -1.74 17.85
N LEU A 8 7.67 -2.82 17.06
CA LEU A 8 6.78 -3.05 15.93
C LEU A 8 5.31 -3.12 16.38
N LYS A 9 5.02 -3.78 17.50
CA LYS A 9 3.67 -3.86 18.05
C LYS A 9 3.13 -2.49 18.48
N GLU A 10 3.95 -1.69 19.16
CA GLU A 10 3.60 -0.32 19.58
C GLU A 10 3.31 0.58 18.37
N VAL A 11 4.24 0.60 17.40
CA VAL A 11 4.11 1.38 16.16
C VAL A 11 2.87 0.96 15.36
N THR A 12 2.59 -0.35 15.25
CA THR A 12 1.40 -0.84 14.55
C THR A 12 0.11 -0.37 15.23
N THR A 13 0.12 -0.31 16.56
CA THR A 13 -1.03 0.19 17.34
C THR A 13 -1.25 1.68 17.09
N GLU A 14 -0.19 2.49 17.12
CA GLU A 14 -0.25 3.93 16.82
C GLU A 14 -0.76 4.22 15.39
N LEU A 15 -0.24 3.48 14.41
CA LEU A 15 -0.68 3.60 13.01
C LEU A 15 -2.14 3.18 12.81
N THR A 16 -2.65 2.24 13.62
CA THR A 16 -4.06 1.83 13.53
C THR A 16 -5.00 3.00 13.80
N GLU A 17 -4.72 3.83 14.81
CA GLU A 17 -5.54 5.02 15.08
C GLU A 17 -5.38 6.11 14.01
N THR A 18 -4.18 6.22 13.43
CA THR A 18 -3.89 7.21 12.37
C THR A 18 -4.63 6.88 11.07
N TYR A 19 -4.72 5.60 10.70
CA TYR A 19 -5.37 5.14 9.48
C TYR A 19 -6.89 4.95 9.61
N LYS A 20 -7.42 4.89 10.83
CA LYS A 20 -8.85 4.77 11.11
C LYS A 20 -9.76 5.70 10.28
N PRO A 21 -9.49 7.02 10.15
CA PRO A 21 -10.31 7.89 9.30
C PRO A 21 -10.30 7.48 7.82
N ASP A 22 -9.20 6.94 7.29
CA ASP A 22 -9.13 6.49 5.90
C ASP A 22 -9.99 5.25 5.67
N TYR A 23 -9.97 4.28 6.60
CA TYR A 23 -10.89 3.14 6.57
C TYR A 23 -12.36 3.59 6.58
N THR A 24 -12.72 4.49 7.50
CA THR A 24 -14.08 5.03 7.58
C THR A 24 -14.51 5.69 6.28
N LYS A 25 -13.62 6.50 5.68
CA LYS A 25 -13.90 7.18 4.41
C LYS A 25 -14.12 6.19 3.26
N ILE A 26 -13.33 5.12 3.20
CA ILE A 26 -13.49 4.05 2.20
C ILE A 26 -14.86 3.37 2.37
N GLU A 27 -15.27 3.09 3.61
CA GLU A 27 -16.57 2.49 3.91
C GLU A 27 -17.75 3.41 3.55
N GLU A 28 -17.66 4.70 3.90
CA GLU A 28 -18.66 5.71 3.56
C GLU A 28 -18.81 5.85 2.05
N GLN A 29 -17.69 5.89 1.31
CA GLN A 29 -17.71 5.91 -0.14
C GLN A 29 -18.34 4.64 -0.71
N ARG A 30 -17.99 3.46 -0.18
CA ARG A 30 -18.60 2.19 -0.60
C ARG A 30 -20.10 2.20 -0.39
N ALA A 31 -20.56 2.66 0.77
CA ALA A 31 -21.98 2.74 1.09
C ALA A 31 -22.71 3.74 0.19
N ALA A 32 -22.11 4.89 -0.11
CA ALA A 32 -22.67 5.89 -0.99
C ALA A 32 -22.78 5.40 -2.45
N GLU A 33 -21.71 4.80 -2.99
CA GLU A 33 -21.71 4.24 -4.34
C GLU A 33 -22.68 3.06 -4.46
N GLN A 34 -22.75 2.19 -3.45
CA GLN A 34 -23.73 1.10 -3.41
C GLN A 34 -25.17 1.64 -3.45
N LYS A 35 -25.48 2.62 -2.61
CA LYS A 35 -26.79 3.25 -2.56
C LYS A 35 -27.16 3.91 -3.89
N ALA A 36 -26.19 4.53 -4.56
CA ALA A 36 -26.39 5.12 -5.88
C ALA A 36 -26.70 4.06 -6.95
N LEU A 37 -25.97 2.93 -6.91
CA LEU A 37 -26.20 1.79 -7.80
C LEU A 37 -27.60 1.17 -7.60
N ASP A 38 -28.01 0.99 -6.34
CA ASP A 38 -29.35 0.48 -5.99
C ASP A 38 -30.45 1.44 -6.47
N ALA A 39 -30.27 2.74 -6.24
CA ALA A 39 -31.22 3.76 -6.68
C ALA A 39 -31.32 3.85 -8.21
N GLU A 40 -30.23 3.58 -8.94
CA GLU A 40 -30.25 3.50 -10.40
C GLU A 40 -31.02 2.28 -10.89
N ARG A 41 -30.77 1.10 -10.30
CA ARG A 41 -31.53 -0.12 -10.59
C ARG A 41 -33.02 0.11 -10.40
N ASP A 42 -33.42 0.69 -9.27
CA ASP A 42 -34.83 0.93 -8.95
C ASP A 42 -35.50 1.90 -9.93
N ARG A 43 -34.79 2.96 -10.32
CA ARG A 43 -35.27 3.89 -11.35
C ARG A 43 -35.48 3.19 -12.68
N GLN A 44 -34.52 2.36 -13.12
CA GLN A 44 -34.64 1.63 -14.38
C GLN A 44 -35.75 0.59 -14.33
N GLN A 45 -35.87 -0.17 -13.23
CA GLN A 45 -36.96 -1.12 -13.04
C GLN A 45 -38.33 -0.43 -13.13
N GLY A 46 -38.50 0.72 -12.47
CA GLY A 46 -39.74 1.49 -12.57
C GLY A 46 -40.03 2.07 -13.96
N ILE A 47 -39.03 2.24 -14.82
CA ILE A 47 -39.24 2.57 -16.24
C ILE A 47 -39.75 1.34 -17.00
N LEU A 48 -39.12 0.18 -16.78
CA LEU A 48 -39.54 -1.07 -17.42
C LEU A 48 -40.98 -1.46 -17.05
N ASP A 49 -41.35 -1.33 -15.77
CA ASP A 49 -42.69 -1.64 -15.29
C ASP A 49 -43.74 -0.73 -15.95
N ARG A 50 -43.44 0.57 -16.08
CA ARG A 50 -44.31 1.53 -16.78
C ARG A 50 -44.43 1.20 -18.26
N ASN A 51 -43.34 0.82 -18.91
CA ASN A 51 -43.36 0.44 -20.32
C ASN A 51 -44.23 -0.80 -20.54
N LEU A 52 -44.10 -1.82 -19.70
CA LEU A 52 -44.94 -3.02 -19.74
C LEU A 52 -46.41 -2.67 -19.53
N PHE A 53 -46.72 -1.81 -18.54
CA PHE A 53 -48.08 -1.36 -18.29
C PHE A 53 -48.67 -0.64 -19.51
N ASN A 54 -47.96 0.33 -20.06
CA ASN A 54 -48.39 1.10 -21.23
C ASN A 54 -48.59 0.20 -22.46
N ALA A 55 -47.68 -0.75 -22.70
CA ALA A 55 -47.81 -1.70 -23.82
C ALA A 55 -49.05 -2.59 -23.68
N ASN A 56 -49.32 -3.09 -22.46
CA ASN A 56 -50.54 -3.86 -22.19
C ASN A 56 -51.81 -3.02 -22.36
N GLN A 57 -51.78 -1.76 -21.92
CA GLN A 57 -52.89 -0.83 -22.09
C GLN A 57 -53.15 -0.56 -23.57
N GLN A 58 -52.11 -0.32 -24.36
CA GLN A 58 -52.22 -0.10 -25.79
C GLN A 58 -52.79 -1.34 -26.51
N ALA A 59 -52.31 -2.54 -26.17
CA ALA A 59 -52.85 -3.78 -26.72
C ALA A 59 -54.35 -3.93 -26.43
N TYR A 60 -54.79 -3.57 -25.22
CA TYR A 60 -56.20 -3.58 -24.84
C TYR A 60 -57.01 -2.54 -25.63
N ILE A 61 -56.52 -1.30 -25.75
CA ILE A 61 -57.18 -0.24 -26.53
C ILE A 61 -57.34 -0.68 -27.98
N THR A 62 -56.28 -1.21 -28.60
CA THR A 62 -56.31 -1.72 -29.97
C THR A 62 -57.31 -2.86 -30.13
N ARG A 63 -57.38 -3.79 -29.17
CA ARG A 63 -58.41 -4.84 -29.16
C ARG A 63 -59.82 -4.25 -29.13
N MET A 64 -60.08 -3.31 -28.23
CA MET A 64 -61.40 -2.70 -28.07
C MET A 64 -61.84 -1.91 -29.30
N GLN A 65 -60.91 -1.17 -29.92
CA GLN A 65 -61.16 -0.46 -31.18
C GLN A 65 -61.48 -1.45 -32.31
N ALA A 66 -60.67 -2.49 -32.47
CA ALA A 66 -60.90 -3.52 -33.49
C ALA A 66 -62.24 -4.24 -33.29
N GLN A 67 -62.62 -4.56 -32.05
CA GLN A 67 -63.92 -5.17 -31.75
C GLN A 67 -65.09 -4.23 -32.06
N ARG A 68 -64.95 -2.93 -31.77
CA ARG A 68 -65.98 -1.92 -32.04
C ARG A 68 -66.19 -1.70 -33.53
N ASP A 69 -65.11 -1.66 -34.30
CA ASP A 69 -65.15 -1.31 -35.73
C ASP A 69 -65.45 -2.56 -36.61
N MET A 70 -65.28 -3.76 -36.06
CA MET A 70 -65.48 -5.05 -36.76
C MET A 70 -66.88 -5.22 -37.39
N PRO A 71 -68.02 -4.93 -36.73
CA PRO A 71 -69.34 -5.08 -37.35
C PRO A 71 -69.53 -4.22 -38.61
N GLN A 72 -68.99 -2.99 -38.60
CA GLN A 72 -69.04 -2.12 -39.77
C GLN A 72 -68.18 -2.67 -40.92
N GLN A 73 -66.98 -3.18 -40.61
CA GLN A 73 -66.10 -3.76 -41.62
C GLN A 73 -66.68 -5.04 -42.24
N LEU A 74 -67.29 -5.91 -41.43
CA LEU A 74 -67.92 -7.14 -41.93
C LEU A 74 -69.17 -6.84 -42.77
N ALA A 75 -69.98 -5.86 -42.35
CA ALA A 75 -71.14 -5.41 -43.12
C ALA A 75 -70.72 -4.81 -44.49
N ALA A 76 -69.64 -4.03 -44.53
CA ALA A 76 -69.10 -3.46 -45.76
C ALA A 76 -68.58 -4.52 -46.75
N GLN A 77 -68.14 -5.68 -46.24
CA GLN A 77 -67.64 -6.79 -47.07
C GLN A 77 -68.72 -7.84 -47.41
N GLY A 78 -69.97 -7.63 -46.97
CA GLY A 78 -71.07 -8.58 -47.19
C GLY A 78 -70.91 -9.90 -46.42
N ILE A 79 -70.01 -9.97 -45.44
CA ILE A 79 -69.66 -11.17 -44.69
C ILE A 79 -70.66 -11.40 -43.56
N ARG A 80 -71.25 -12.60 -43.46
CA ARG A 80 -72.19 -12.99 -42.37
C ARG A 80 -71.82 -14.32 -41.71
N GLY A 81 -72.07 -14.41 -40.40
CA GLY A 81 -72.09 -15.65 -39.62
C GLY A 81 -70.70 -16.20 -39.26
N GLY A 82 -70.12 -17.04 -40.13
CA GLY A 82 -68.91 -17.82 -39.81
C GLY A 82 -67.59 -17.07 -39.88
N ALA A 83 -67.48 -16.07 -40.77
CA ALA A 83 -66.27 -15.25 -40.86
C ALA A 83 -66.21 -14.16 -39.78
N THR A 84 -67.35 -13.82 -39.15
CA THR A 84 -67.40 -12.95 -37.96
C THR A 84 -66.67 -13.59 -36.78
N GLU A 85 -66.88 -14.88 -36.57
CA GLU A 85 -66.26 -15.65 -35.48
C GLU A 85 -64.74 -15.83 -35.69
N THR A 86 -64.33 -16.07 -36.95
CA THR A 86 -62.91 -16.09 -37.34
C THR A 86 -62.24 -14.72 -37.13
N THR A 87 -62.94 -13.63 -37.47
CA THR A 87 -62.43 -12.26 -37.30
C THR A 87 -62.26 -11.90 -35.81
N LEU A 88 -63.22 -12.31 -34.96
CA LEU A 88 -63.12 -12.17 -33.50
C LEU A 88 -61.92 -12.93 -32.93
N ASN A 89 -61.70 -14.17 -33.39
CA ASN A 89 -60.54 -14.97 -32.99
C ASN A 89 -59.22 -14.30 -33.40
N ASN A 90 -59.14 -13.73 -34.60
CA ASN A 90 -57.96 -12.98 -35.04
C ASN A 90 -57.68 -11.76 -34.16
N ILE A 91 -58.71 -10.99 -33.80
CA ILE A 91 -58.56 -9.84 -32.89
C ILE A 91 -58.03 -10.29 -31.52
N TYR A 92 -58.56 -11.40 -30.99
CA TYR A 92 -58.12 -11.95 -29.71
C TYR A 92 -56.67 -12.46 -29.78
N ASN A 93 -56.31 -13.19 -30.84
CA ASN A 93 -54.95 -13.67 -31.05
C ASN A 93 -53.95 -12.51 -31.19
N ASN A 94 -54.30 -11.45 -31.92
CA ASN A 94 -53.47 -10.25 -32.03
C ASN A 94 -53.25 -9.58 -30.67
N TYR A 95 -54.28 -9.51 -29.83
CA TYR A 95 -54.16 -8.99 -28.47
C TYR A 95 -53.22 -9.84 -27.60
N LEU A 96 -53.40 -11.17 -27.62
CA LEU A 96 -52.53 -12.07 -26.87
C LEU A 96 -51.07 -11.99 -27.35
N ASN A 97 -50.85 -11.97 -28.66
CA ASN A 97 -49.52 -11.84 -29.25
C ASN A 97 -48.85 -10.52 -28.83
N ALA A 98 -49.58 -9.40 -28.87
CA ALA A 98 -49.07 -8.10 -28.44
C ALA A 98 -48.66 -8.11 -26.95
N ARG A 99 -49.47 -8.73 -26.08
CA ARG A 99 -49.12 -8.86 -24.65
C ARG A 99 -47.93 -9.77 -24.40
N ASN A 100 -47.87 -10.89 -25.10
CA ASN A 100 -46.75 -11.83 -24.99
C ASN A 100 -45.45 -11.18 -25.47
N ALA A 101 -45.49 -10.42 -26.57
CA ALA A 101 -44.33 -9.67 -27.06
C ALA A 101 -43.87 -8.61 -26.04
N ALA A 102 -44.80 -7.86 -25.46
CA ALA A 102 -44.48 -6.88 -24.41
C ALA A 102 -43.86 -7.53 -23.17
N LYS A 103 -44.40 -8.68 -22.74
CA LYS A 103 -43.87 -9.46 -21.60
C LYS A 103 -42.48 -10.01 -21.89
N ALA A 104 -42.25 -10.55 -23.07
CA ALA A 104 -40.95 -11.08 -23.48
C ALA A 104 -39.88 -9.98 -23.50
N SER A 105 -40.20 -8.81 -24.08
CA SER A 105 -39.29 -7.65 -24.09
C SER A 105 -38.99 -7.13 -22.68
N TYR A 106 -40.00 -7.11 -21.81
CA TYR A 106 -39.83 -6.76 -20.40
C TYR A 106 -38.89 -7.76 -19.69
N ASP A 107 -39.12 -9.06 -19.83
CA ASP A 107 -38.31 -10.10 -19.19
C ASP A 107 -36.85 -10.05 -19.64
N GLU A 108 -36.62 -9.84 -20.94
CA GLU A 108 -35.28 -9.64 -21.50
C GLU A 108 -34.59 -8.40 -20.89
N SER A 109 -35.30 -7.27 -20.85
CA SER A 109 -34.77 -6.01 -20.32
C SER A 109 -34.48 -6.10 -18.82
N THR A 110 -35.35 -6.74 -18.05
CA THR A 110 -35.16 -6.97 -16.61
C THR A 110 -34.00 -7.94 -16.36
N GLY A 111 -33.85 -8.97 -17.19
CA GLY A 111 -32.69 -9.88 -17.14
C GLY A 111 -31.37 -9.13 -17.39
N ALA A 112 -31.32 -8.29 -18.43
CA ALA A 112 -30.17 -7.46 -18.72
C ALA A 112 -29.86 -6.47 -17.59
N LEU A 113 -30.89 -5.81 -17.03
CA LEU A 113 -30.75 -4.91 -15.89
C LEU A 113 -30.14 -5.62 -14.67
N SER A 114 -30.64 -6.82 -14.35
CA SER A 114 -30.11 -7.63 -13.24
C SER A 114 -28.65 -8.04 -13.46
N SER A 115 -28.31 -8.47 -14.68
CA SER A 115 -26.93 -8.82 -15.05
C SER A 115 -25.97 -7.63 -14.93
N ASN A 116 -26.38 -6.47 -15.43
CA ASN A 116 -25.59 -5.24 -15.34
C ASN A 116 -25.40 -4.80 -13.88
N TYR A 117 -26.47 -4.84 -13.07
CA TYR A 117 -26.40 -4.55 -11.65
C TYR A 117 -25.41 -5.47 -10.94
N ASN A 118 -25.53 -6.79 -11.15
CA ASN A 118 -24.63 -7.77 -10.52
C ASN A 118 -23.16 -7.57 -10.93
N THR A 119 -22.91 -7.26 -12.20
CA THR A 119 -21.56 -6.98 -12.72
C THR A 119 -20.97 -5.73 -12.09
N ASN A 120 -21.75 -4.65 -12.02
CA ASN A 120 -21.32 -3.40 -11.40
C ASN A 120 -21.10 -3.56 -9.90
N ASN A 121 -21.98 -4.31 -9.23
CA ASN A 121 -21.88 -4.60 -7.80
C ASN A 121 -20.62 -5.42 -7.46
N ALA A 122 -20.32 -6.44 -8.25
CA ALA A 122 -19.09 -7.23 -8.09
C ALA A 122 -17.82 -6.40 -8.36
N SER A 123 -17.86 -5.53 -9.38
CA SER A 123 -16.77 -4.59 -9.69
C SER A 123 -16.55 -3.60 -8.53
N LEU A 124 -17.64 -3.10 -7.94
CA LEU A 124 -17.61 -2.23 -6.76
C LEU A 124 -16.95 -2.95 -5.58
N GLY A 125 -17.40 -4.18 -5.27
CA GLY A 125 -16.81 -4.99 -4.21
C GLY A 125 -15.31 -5.22 -4.40
N SER A 126 -14.89 -5.53 -5.62
CA SER A 126 -13.47 -5.74 -5.97
C SER A 126 -12.65 -4.46 -5.82
N LYS A 127 -13.15 -3.33 -6.31
CA LYS A 127 -12.53 -2.00 -6.18
C LYS A 127 -12.26 -1.65 -4.72
N TYR A 128 -13.24 -1.85 -3.84
CA TYR A 128 -13.07 -1.54 -2.41
C TYR A 128 -12.21 -2.55 -1.66
N ALA A 129 -12.27 -3.84 -2.03
CA ALA A 129 -11.35 -4.84 -1.49
C ALA A 129 -9.88 -4.50 -1.82
N GLN A 130 -9.62 -4.03 -3.04
CA GLN A 130 -8.29 -3.55 -3.45
C GLN A 130 -7.85 -2.33 -2.66
N MET A 131 -8.70 -1.30 -2.53
CA MET A 131 -8.35 -0.10 -1.74
C MET A 131 -8.00 -0.43 -0.30
N ILE A 132 -8.76 -1.33 0.33
CA ILE A 132 -8.47 -1.78 1.71
C ILE A 132 -7.14 -2.54 1.76
N ALA A 133 -6.89 -3.45 0.81
CA ALA A 133 -5.66 -4.22 0.76
C ALA A 133 -4.42 -3.33 0.55
N ASP A 134 -4.53 -2.31 -0.31
CA ASP A 134 -3.48 -1.32 -0.56
C ASP A 134 -3.19 -0.51 0.70
N LEU A 135 -4.25 -0.03 1.38
CA LEU A 135 -4.13 0.72 2.63
C LEU A 135 -3.49 -0.12 3.76
N ASP A 136 -3.87 -1.39 3.85
CA ASP A 136 -3.28 -2.35 4.79
C ASP A 136 -1.81 -2.62 4.48
N SER A 137 -1.44 -2.70 3.21
CA SER A 137 -0.05 -2.85 2.76
C SER A 137 0.79 -1.63 3.14
N GLU A 138 0.26 -0.43 2.88
CA GLU A 138 0.90 0.83 3.24
C GLU A 138 1.14 0.93 4.74
N LYS A 139 0.10 0.67 5.55
CA LYS A 139 0.18 0.65 7.02
C LYS A 139 1.27 -0.29 7.52
N ARG A 140 1.36 -1.52 6.98
CA ARG A 140 2.41 -2.49 7.36
C ARG A 140 3.81 -2.02 6.99
N ASN A 141 3.98 -1.46 5.80
CA ASN A 141 5.27 -0.96 5.33
C ASN A 141 5.76 0.23 6.17
N GLN A 142 4.84 1.17 6.49
CA GLN A 142 5.14 2.28 7.38
C GLN A 142 5.46 1.79 8.79
N ALA A 143 4.73 0.81 9.30
CA ALA A 143 4.99 0.24 10.63
C ALA A 143 6.38 -0.39 10.72
N LEU A 144 6.76 -1.18 9.71
CA LEU A 144 8.09 -1.78 9.65
C LEU A 144 9.20 -0.72 9.58
N THR A 145 9.03 0.29 8.73
CA THR A 145 10.00 1.36 8.54
C THR A 145 10.22 2.14 9.84
N LEU A 146 9.12 2.56 10.49
CA LEU A 146 9.20 3.32 11.72
C LEU A 146 9.76 2.47 12.88
N ALA A 147 9.42 1.18 12.94
CA ALA A 147 9.99 0.27 13.94
C ALA A 147 11.51 0.10 13.78
N GLN A 148 12.00 -0.02 12.55
CA GLN A 148 13.45 -0.09 12.26
C GLN A 148 14.18 1.19 12.68
N ILE A 149 13.58 2.36 12.45
CA ILE A 149 14.14 3.65 12.87
C ILE A 149 14.21 3.73 14.39
N ARG A 150 13.10 3.44 15.09
CA ARG A 150 13.05 3.48 16.56
C ARG A 150 14.02 2.49 17.19
N TYR A 151 14.17 1.32 16.60
CA TYR A 151 15.14 0.32 17.06
C TYR A 151 16.59 0.81 16.94
N GLN A 152 16.98 1.40 15.80
CA GLN A 152 18.32 1.97 15.61
C GLN A 152 18.61 3.08 16.62
N GLN A 153 17.65 3.98 16.85
CA GLN A 153 17.76 5.05 17.84
C GLN A 153 17.97 4.51 19.26
N ALA A 154 17.23 3.46 19.64
CA ALA A 154 17.36 2.85 20.95
C ALA A 154 18.73 2.18 21.17
N VAL A 155 19.30 1.57 20.12
CA VAL A 155 20.65 0.98 20.18
C VAL A 155 21.73 2.07 20.34
N GLU A 156 21.65 3.14 19.56
CA GLU A 156 22.59 4.27 19.65
C GLU A 156 22.54 4.97 21.03
N GLU A 157 21.36 5.07 21.63
CA GLU A 157 21.20 5.58 23.00
C GLU A 157 21.83 4.67 24.03
N GLU A 158 21.65 3.35 23.91
CA GLU A 158 22.26 2.39 24.83
C GLU A 158 23.79 2.44 24.74
N GLU A 159 24.35 2.59 23.54
CA GLU A 159 25.80 2.79 23.35
C GLU A 159 26.30 4.10 23.96
N ARG A 160 25.60 5.23 23.74
CA ARG A 160 25.95 6.51 24.38
C ARG A 160 25.91 6.43 25.90
N GLN A 161 24.90 5.77 26.46
CA GLN A 161 24.80 5.60 27.92
C GLN A 161 25.93 4.74 28.48
N ARG A 162 26.32 3.67 27.78
CA ARG A 162 27.49 2.86 28.16
C ARG A 162 28.79 3.63 28.06
N GLN A 163 29.00 4.42 27.00
CA GLN A 163 30.19 5.27 26.85
C GLN A 163 30.24 6.34 27.94
N ALA A 164 29.11 6.97 28.27
CA ALA A 164 29.02 7.93 29.37
C ALA A 164 29.28 7.29 30.73
N ALA A 165 28.73 6.10 31.00
CA ALA A 165 28.99 5.34 32.21
C ALA A 165 30.45 4.88 32.30
N ALA A 166 31.07 4.47 31.20
CA ALA A 166 32.48 4.10 31.14
C ALA A 166 33.42 5.31 31.33
N ALA A 167 33.08 6.47 30.76
CA ALA A 167 33.80 7.72 30.97
C ALA A 167 33.67 8.22 32.42
N ALA A 168 32.48 8.15 33.00
CA ALA A 168 32.25 8.40 34.42
C ALA A 168 33.02 7.39 35.29
N ALA A 169 33.16 6.15 34.83
CA ALA A 169 33.91 5.11 35.52
C ALA A 169 35.43 5.27 35.49
N GLY A 170 35.98 5.70 34.37
CA GLY A 170 37.39 6.06 34.27
C GLY A 170 37.76 7.28 35.14
N SER A 171 36.80 8.18 35.39
CA SER A 171 37.01 9.38 36.21
C SER A 171 37.14 9.10 37.71
N TYR A 172 36.43 8.09 38.26
CA TYR A 172 36.54 7.73 39.68
C TYR A 172 37.70 6.75 40.00
N GLY A 173 38.33 6.14 39.00
CA GLY A 173 39.48 5.23 39.17
C GLY A 173 40.84 5.93 39.14
N GLY A 174 40.90 7.21 38.79
CA GLY A 174 42.12 8.02 38.65
C GLY A 174 42.43 8.88 39.86
N GLY A 175 42.24 8.37 41.08
CA GLY A 175 42.49 9.12 42.32
C GLY A 175 43.18 8.25 43.36
N GLY A 176 44.50 8.07 43.24
CA GLY A 176 45.24 7.25 44.20
C GLY A 176 46.75 7.44 44.18
N GLY A 177 47.23 8.42 44.95
CA GLY A 177 48.49 8.28 45.70
C GLY A 177 49.77 8.80 45.05
N SER A 178 49.97 10.12 45.05
CA SER A 178 51.32 10.70 45.09
C SER A 178 51.91 10.48 46.49
N GLY A 179 52.47 9.30 46.72
CA GLY A 179 53.28 8.96 47.88
C GLY A 179 54.75 8.92 47.47
N SER A 180 55.46 10.04 47.67
CA SER A 180 56.90 10.11 47.49
C SER A 180 57.59 9.19 48.51
N THR A 181 58.16 8.08 48.05
CA THR A 181 59.08 7.26 48.86
C THR A 181 60.20 6.78 47.95
N GLY A 182 61.40 7.29 48.25
CA GLY A 182 62.62 6.99 47.51
C GLY A 182 62.95 5.50 47.55
N GLY A 183 63.12 4.92 46.37
CA GLY A 183 63.64 3.58 46.17
C GLY A 183 64.25 3.51 44.77
N SER A 184 65.53 3.15 44.69
CA SER A 184 66.29 3.01 43.43
C SER A 184 65.52 2.21 42.39
N ARG A 185 65.12 2.85 41.29
CA ARG A 185 64.55 2.17 40.12
C ARG A 185 65.62 1.34 39.44
N THR A 186 65.39 0.04 39.33
CA THR A 186 66.18 -0.87 38.50
C THR A 186 66.08 -0.52 37.01
N GLU A 187 67.17 -0.75 36.27
CA GLU A 187 67.34 -0.48 34.81
C GLU A 187 66.13 -0.88 33.95
N TYR A 188 65.47 -2.00 34.27
CA TYR A 188 64.29 -2.51 33.56
C TYR A 188 63.06 -1.59 33.66
N GLN A 189 62.87 -0.93 34.80
CA GLN A 189 61.73 -0.04 35.02
C GLN A 189 61.88 1.26 34.23
N ARG A 190 63.10 1.82 34.14
CA ARG A 190 63.39 2.97 33.26
C ARG A 190 63.13 2.68 31.78
N ARG A 191 63.46 1.46 31.31
CA ARG A 191 63.27 1.08 29.90
C ARG A 191 61.80 0.97 29.51
N ARG A 192 60.94 0.49 30.41
CA ARG A 192 59.50 0.40 30.16
C ARG A 192 58.85 1.78 30.05
N ASP A 193 59.26 2.70 30.93
CA ASP A 193 58.74 4.07 30.94
C ASP A 193 59.17 4.83 29.68
N ASN A 194 60.44 4.71 29.25
CA ASN A 194 60.91 5.34 28.01
C ASN A 194 60.22 4.79 26.76
N ASN A 195 59.98 3.47 26.70
CA ASN A 195 59.27 2.85 25.56
C ASN A 195 57.83 3.39 25.44
N ALA A 196 57.15 3.61 26.57
CA ALA A 196 55.80 4.20 26.58
C ALA A 196 55.80 5.68 26.13
N VAL A 197 56.87 6.43 26.42
CA VAL A 197 57.04 7.83 25.98
C VAL A 197 57.34 7.90 24.48
N ASP A 198 58.23 7.05 23.98
CA ASP A 198 58.61 7.03 22.55
C ASP A 198 57.45 6.59 21.64
N THR A 199 56.65 5.62 22.10
CA THR A 199 55.44 5.17 21.36
C THR A 199 54.38 6.28 21.27
N ASN A 200 54.23 7.10 22.31
CA ASN A 200 53.31 8.25 22.29
C ASN A 200 53.82 9.42 21.44
N ALA A 201 55.13 9.51 21.21
CA ALA A 201 55.76 10.51 20.35
C ALA A 201 55.81 10.10 18.86
N GLY A 202 55.27 8.93 18.49
CA GLY A 202 55.26 8.42 17.12
C GLY A 202 56.63 7.95 16.62
N LEU A 203 57.57 7.67 17.53
CA LEU A 203 58.89 7.11 17.23
C LEU A 203 58.80 5.57 17.31
N ASP A 204 59.32 4.86 16.31
CA ASP A 204 59.28 3.40 16.28
C ASP A 204 60.11 2.79 17.45
N PRO A 205 59.47 2.07 18.39
CA PRO A 205 60.15 1.50 19.55
C PRO A 205 61.18 0.41 19.20
N TYR A 206 61.23 -0.04 17.94
CA TYR A 206 62.20 -1.02 17.44
C TYR A 206 63.27 -0.42 16.51
N ALA A 207 63.41 0.91 16.44
CA ALA A 207 64.42 1.56 15.58
C ALA A 207 65.88 1.12 15.87
N TRP A 208 66.16 0.60 17.07
CA TRP A 208 67.47 0.03 17.41
C TRP A 208 67.76 -1.31 16.73
N GLN A 209 66.73 -2.04 16.29
CA GLN A 209 66.86 -3.36 15.64
C GLN A 209 67.33 -3.25 14.18
N ASN A 210 67.09 -2.10 13.53
CA ASN A 210 67.57 -1.81 12.17
C ASN A 210 68.97 -1.20 12.10
N ARG A 211 69.70 -1.13 13.23
CA ARG A 211 71.12 -0.78 13.23
C ARG A 211 71.93 -2.04 12.95
N SER A 212 71.81 -2.57 11.73
CA SER A 212 72.64 -3.65 11.22
C SER A 212 74.11 -3.25 11.33
N TYR A 213 74.89 -4.06 12.04
CA TYR A 213 76.34 -4.04 12.02
C TYR A 213 76.81 -4.20 10.57
N GLY A 214 77.59 -3.24 10.07
CA GLY A 214 78.00 -3.21 8.67
C GLY A 214 79.04 -2.13 8.42
N SER A 215 80.27 -2.45 8.81
CA SER A 215 81.49 -1.72 8.49
C SER A 215 81.55 -1.32 7.00
N GLY A 216 81.76 -0.03 6.75
CA GLY A 216 82.68 0.51 5.74
C GLY A 216 82.39 0.24 4.26
N GLY A 217 82.22 1.31 3.48
CA GLY A 217 82.49 1.26 2.04
C GLY A 217 81.60 2.16 1.18
N ILE A 218 82.04 3.41 1.01
CA ILE A 218 82.04 4.20 -0.24
C ILE A 218 81.20 3.63 -1.38
N TYR A 219 80.20 4.36 -1.88
CA TYR A 219 80.09 4.82 -3.28
C TYR A 219 78.95 5.84 -3.46
N ARG A 220 79.27 6.87 -4.25
CA ARG A 220 78.40 7.95 -4.74
C ARG A 220 77.30 7.42 -5.66
N GLY A 221 76.16 8.12 -5.66
CA GLY A 221 75.50 8.50 -6.91
C GLY A 221 74.06 8.04 -7.11
N GLY A 222 73.15 9.03 -7.13
CA GLY A 222 71.90 9.05 -7.92
C GLY A 222 70.80 8.08 -7.51
N SER A 223 69.53 8.29 -7.82
CA SER A 223 68.79 9.41 -8.38
C SER A 223 67.32 9.11 -8.09
N TYR A 224 66.50 10.16 -8.10
CA TYR A 224 65.04 10.13 -8.05
C TYR A 224 64.39 9.04 -8.92
N MET A 225 63.20 8.57 -8.53
CA MET A 225 61.94 8.77 -9.28
C MET A 225 60.72 8.34 -8.42
N ILE A 226 59.86 9.28 -8.03
CA ILE A 226 58.54 9.64 -8.63
C ILE A 226 57.34 8.92 -7.98
N ARG A 227 56.64 9.70 -7.14
CA ARG A 227 55.19 9.96 -7.07
C ARG A 227 54.21 9.04 -7.83
N GLY A 228 53.14 8.67 -7.12
CA GLY A 228 51.80 8.36 -7.66
C GLY A 228 50.84 8.05 -6.51
N ASN A 229 50.16 9.02 -5.89
CA ASN A 229 48.98 9.81 -6.27
C ASN A 229 47.78 9.42 -5.38
N ASN A 230 47.46 10.34 -4.48
CA ASN A 230 46.30 10.34 -3.59
C ASN A 230 45.00 10.54 -4.39
N GLY A 231 43.92 9.94 -3.87
CA GLY A 231 42.65 10.62 -3.64
C GLY A 231 41.91 11.17 -4.86
N LYS A 232 41.05 10.33 -5.46
CA LYS A 232 39.90 10.83 -6.21
C LYS A 232 38.77 11.15 -5.24
N SER A 233 38.64 12.43 -4.90
CA SER A 233 37.42 13.05 -4.40
C SER A 233 36.49 13.36 -5.57
N TRP A 234 35.24 12.90 -5.53
CA TRP A 234 34.18 13.35 -6.44
C TRP A 234 33.31 14.38 -5.73
N ARG A 235 33.27 15.60 -6.27
CA ARG A 235 32.15 16.53 -6.06
C ARG A 235 31.70 17.09 -7.41
N VAL A 236 30.40 16.97 -7.59
CA VAL A 236 29.55 17.45 -8.68
C VAL A 236 29.43 18.98 -8.59
N ARG A 237 29.65 19.65 -9.72
CA ARG A 237 28.76 20.65 -10.33
C ARG A 237 29.16 20.86 -11.78
#